data_AF-A0A1J3ZWV0-F1
#
_entry.id   AF-A0A1J3ZWV0-F1
#
_cell.length_a   1.000
_cell.length_b   1.000
_cell.length_c   1.000
_cell.angle_alpha   90.00
_cell.angle_beta   90.00
_cell.angle_gamma   90.00
#
_symmetry.space_group_name_H-M   'P 1'
#
loop_
_entity.id
_entity.type
_entity.pdbx_description
1 polymer ?
#
loop_
_entity_poly.entity_id
_entity_poly.type
_entity_poly.pdbx_seq_one_letter_code
_entity_poly.pdbx_strand_id
1 'polypeptide(L)' 'MSINIDPEKFAELVVSSNPAKSDEPEDIAKESLTLYINAYRLAERYSNIATNCYDTAEIIREINDADLQLK' A
#
# COMPACT_ATOMS: atom_id res chain seq x y z
N MET A 1 -1.81 -12.23 -1.51
CA MET A 1 -0.89 -11.62 -2.51
C MET A 1 -0.33 -10.36 -1.88
N SER A 2 0.94 -10.34 -1.46
CA SER A 2 1.54 -9.15 -0.84
C SER A 2 1.87 -8.12 -1.93
N ILE A 3 1.42 -6.87 -1.75
CA ILE A 3 1.91 -5.78 -2.59
C ILE A 3 3.34 -5.50 -2.13
N ASN A 4 4.31 -5.89 -2.94
CA ASN A 4 5.72 -5.58 -2.68
C ASN A 4 6.01 -4.17 -3.23
N ILE A 5 6.26 -3.23 -2.33
CA ILE A 5 6.52 -1.84 -2.69
C ILE A 5 8.03 -1.68 -2.86
N ASP A 6 8.47 -1.30 -4.06
CA ASP A 6 9.83 -0.80 -4.27
C ASP A 6 9.92 0.61 -3.68
N PRO A 7 10.67 0.83 -2.58
CA PRO A 7 10.66 2.11 -1.89
C PRO A 7 11.23 3.25 -2.74
N GLU A 8 12.24 2.98 -3.57
CA GLU A 8 12.92 3.99 -4.37
C GLU A 8 12.02 4.43 -5.53
N LYS A 9 11.48 3.46 -6.28
CA LYS A 9 10.56 3.76 -7.38
C LYS A 9 9.26 4.42 -6.90
N PHE A 10 8.79 4.03 -5.73
CA PHE A 10 7.62 4.66 -5.11
C PHE A 10 7.92 6.09 -4.66
N ALA A 11 9.07 6.34 -4.05
CA ALA A 11 9.51 7.70 -3.68
C ALA A 11 9.62 8.60 -4.91
N GLU A 12 10.26 8.12 -5.98
CA GLU A 12 10.41 8.87 -7.23
C GLU A 12 9.03 9.22 -7.81
N LEU A 13 8.11 8.26 -7.93
CA LEU A 13 6.77 8.50 -8.45
C LEU A 13 5.99 9.51 -7.59
N VAL A 14 5.99 9.33 -6.27
CA VAL A 14 5.19 10.15 -5.34
C VAL A 14 5.70 11.58 -5.31
N VAL A 15 7.02 11.79 -5.18
CA VAL A 15 7.61 13.13 -5.06
C VAL A 15 7.58 13.86 -6.41
N SER A 16 7.91 13.19 -7.52
CA SER A 16 7.90 13.82 -8.85
C SER A 16 6.51 14.24 -9.31
N SER A 17 5.48 13.46 -8.96
CA SER A 17 4.08 13.78 -9.32
C SER A 17 3.46 14.86 -8.43
N ASN A 18 4.10 15.20 -7.31
CA ASN A 18 3.59 16.14 -6.32
C ASN A 18 4.71 17.11 -5.90
N PRO A 19 5.14 18.01 -6.81
CA PRO A 19 6.19 18.95 -6.52
C PRO A 19 5.83 19.84 -5.31
N ALA A 20 6.82 20.12 -4.47
CA ALA A 20 6.70 21.03 -3.34
C ALA A 20 6.30 22.44 -3.82
N LYS A 21 5.63 23.18 -2.94
CA LYS A 21 5.13 24.53 -3.27
C LYS A 21 6.11 25.65 -2.89
N SER A 22 7.04 25.34 -1.98
CA SER A 22 8.07 26.28 -1.54
C SER A 22 9.22 26.33 -2.54
N ASP A 23 9.88 27.49 -2.61
CA ASP A 23 11.15 27.67 -3.33
C ASP A 23 12.37 27.56 -2.40
N GLU A 24 12.15 27.49 -1.07
CA GLU A 24 13.21 27.33 -0.07
C GLU A 24 13.64 25.86 0.03
N PRO A 25 14.94 25.54 -0.16
CA PRO A 25 15.42 24.15 -0.21
C PRO A 25 15.07 23.30 1.00
N GLU A 26 15.10 23.90 2.20
CA GLU A 26 14.77 23.20 3.45
C GLU A 26 13.29 22.81 3.51
N ASP A 27 12.40 23.69 3.05
CA ASP A 27 10.97 23.43 3.05
C ASP A 27 10.59 22.41 1.97
N ILE A 28 11.21 22.49 0.79
CA ILE A 28 11.07 21.48 -0.27
C ILE A 28 11.41 20.08 0.26
N ALA A 29 12.53 19.97 1.00
CA ALA A 29 12.95 18.70 1.58
C ALA A 29 11.94 18.19 2.63
N LYS A 30 11.47 19.07 3.52
CA LYS A 30 10.49 18.71 4.57
C LYS A 30 9.15 18.26 3.97
N GLU A 31 8.64 18.98 2.98
CA GLU A 31 7.39 18.65 2.30
C GLU A 31 7.50 17.28 1.60
N SER A 32 8.58 17.08 0.84
CA SER A 32 8.81 15.84 0.09
C SER A 32 8.96 14.62 1.00
N LEU A 33 9.73 14.75 2.09
CA LEU A 33 9.91 13.68 3.08
C LEU A 33 8.59 13.34 3.77
N THR A 34 7.82 14.36 4.17
CA THR A 34 6.54 14.18 4.82
C THR A 34 5.54 13.48 3.90
N LEU A 35 5.49 13.88 2.62
CA LEU A 35 4.63 13.27 1.62
C LEU A 35 4.99 11.80 1.42
N TYR A 36 6.27 11.49 1.20
CA TYR A 36 6.75 10.12 1.00
C TYR A 36 6.38 9.21 2.18
N ILE A 37 6.70 9.62 3.41
CA ILE A 37 6.44 8.81 4.62
C ILE A 37 4.95 8.51 4.76
N ASN A 38 4.08 9.50 4.54
CA ASN A 38 2.64 9.32 4.66
C ASN A 38 2.09 8.41 3.55
N ALA A 39 2.53 8.60 2.31
CA ALA A 39 2.12 7.78 1.17
C ALA A 39 2.56 6.32 1.35
N TYR A 40 3.79 6.09 1.80
CA TYR A 40 4.34 4.75 2.02
C TYR A 40 3.56 4.00 3.11
N ARG A 41 3.35 4.64 4.27
CA ARG A 41 2.53 4.07 5.36
C ARG A 41 1.10 3.75 4.91
N LEU A 42 0.52 4.61 4.07
CA LEU A 42 -0.83 4.37 3.54
C LEU A 42 -0.84 3.14 2.62
N ALA A 43 0.15 3.03 1.73
CA ALA A 43 0.30 1.88 0.84
C ALA A 43 0.51 0.56 1.60
N GLU A 44 1.33 0.54 2.65
CA GLU A 44 1.49 -0.62 3.53
C GLU A 44 0.17 -1.04 4.18
N ARG A 45 -0.61 -0.08 4.70
CA ARG A 45 -1.92 -0.36 5.29
C ARG A 45 -2.88 -0.98 4.27
N TYR A 46 -2.92 -0.47 3.05
CA TYR A 46 -3.75 -1.04 1.99
C TYR A 46 -3.30 -2.43 1.58
N SER A 47 -1.98 -2.66 1.46
CA SER A 47 -1.41 -3.99 1.18
C SER A 47 -1.84 -5.03 2.23
N ASN A 48 -1.76 -4.65 3.51
CA ASN A 48 -2.18 -5.51 4.62
C ASN A 48 -3.68 -5.80 4.61
N ILE A 49 -4.52 -4.79 4.38
CA ILE A 49 -5.98 -4.98 4.32
C ILE A 49 -6.35 -5.88 3.14
N ALA A 50 -5.80 -5.62 1.95
CA ALA A 50 -6.07 -6.41 0.76
C ALA A 50 -5.67 -7.88 0.93
N THR A 51 -4.52 -8.13 1.58
CA THR A 51 -4.06 -9.49 1.89
C THR A 51 -5.04 -10.20 2.83
N ASN A 52 -5.42 -9.57 3.95
CA ASN A 52 -6.32 -10.17 4.93
C ASN A 52 -7.72 -10.47 4.36
N CYS A 53 -8.27 -9.58 3.52
CA CYS A 53 -9.57 -9.79 2.88
C CYS A 53 -9.52 -10.97 1.89
N TYR A 54 -8.43 -11.10 1.14
CA TYR A 54 -8.25 -12.20 0.20
C TYR A 54 -8.15 -13.54 0.93
N ASP A 55 -7.32 -13.61 1.98
CA ASP A 55 -7.13 -14.82 2.78
C ASP A 55 -8.44 -15.26 3.45
N THR A 56 -9.22 -14.29 3.96
CA THR A 56 -10.55 -14.58 4.54
C THR A 56 -11.52 -15.12 3.49
N ALA A 57 -11.54 -14.54 2.30
CA ALA A 57 -12.43 -14.98 1.22
C ALA A 57 -12.07 -16.39 0.70
N GLU A 58 -10.77 -16.69 0.58
CA GLU A 58 -10.27 -18.03 0.23
C GLU A 58 -10.72 -19.08 1.25
N ILE A 59 -10.52 -18.84 2.55
CA ILE A 59 -10.93 -19.77 3.62
C ILE A 59 -12.45 -20.02 3.59
N ILE A 60 -13.27 -18.98 3.39
CA ILE A 60 -14.73 -19.13 3.30
C ILE A 60 -15.11 -20.01 2.10
N ARG A 61 -14.43 -19.85 0.96
CA ARG A 61 -14.66 -20.69 -0.22
C ARG A 61 -14.29 -22.15 0.05
N GLU A 62 -13.12 -22.40 0.64
CA GLU A 62 -12.67 -23.75 0.99
C GLU A 62 -13.65 -24.47 1.93
N ILE A 63 -14.18 -23.76 2.95
CA ILE A 63 -15.18 -24.32 3.86
C ILE A 63 -16.46 -24.72 3.11
N ASN A 64 -16.98 -23.84 2.25
CA ASN A 64 -18.19 -24.13 1.48
C ASN A 64 -18.00 -25.33 0.53
N ASP A 65 -16.85 -25.40 -0.14
CA ASP A 65 -16.54 -26.51 -1.06
C ASP A 65 -16.41 -27.84 -0.29
N ALA A 66 -15.82 -27.83 0.90
CA ALA A 66 -15.75 -29.01 1.77
C ALA A 66 -17.14 -29.46 2.27
N ASP A 67 -18.01 -28.53 2.67
CA ASP A 67 -19.39 -28.81 3.09
C ASP A 67 -20.24 -29.39 1.94
N LEU A 68 -19.98 -28.98 0.69
CA LEU A 68 -20.64 -29.50 -0.51
C LEU A 68 -20.21 -30.94 -0.85
N GLN A 69 -19.00 -31.35 -0.48
CA GLN A 69 -18.47 -32.72 -0.73
C GLN A 69 -18.91 -33.74 0.31
N LEU A 70 -19.51 -33.31 1.42
CA LEU A 70 -20.00 -34.17 2.51
C LEU A 70 -21.49 -34.55 2.39
N LYS A 71 -22.17 -34.15 1.30
CA LYS A 71 -23.56 -34.51 0.98
C LYS A 71 -23.64 -35.51 -0.18
#